data_AF-A0A1J5TDC5-F1
#
_entry.id   AF-A0A1J5TDC5-F1
#
_cell.length_a   1.000
_cell.length_b   1.000
_cell.length_c   1.000
_cell.angle_alpha   90.00
_cell.angle_beta   90.00
_cell.angle_gamma   90.00
#
_symmetry.space_group_name_H-M   'P 1'
#
loop_
_entity.id
_entity.type
_entity.pdbx_description
1 polymer ?
#
loop_
_entity_poly.entity_id
_entity_poly.type
_entity_poly.pdbx_seq_one_letter_code
_entity_poly.pdbx_strand_id
1 'polypeptide(L)'
;MRRIVVNVALKHLQKKKLQFSEIKENHADTPAIQAYAFNHLGEEELLKLINQLPEGYKIVFNLNVIEGYSHEEIAKLLNIQSSTSRSQLVKARKMLQQQILQLQKIAV
;
A
#
# COMPACT_ATOMS: atom_id res chain seq x y z
N MET A 1 9.92 17.11 -12.16
CA MET A 1 10.91 16.17 -11.57
C MET A 1 10.30 14.86 -11.07
N ARG A 2 9.22 14.85 -10.25
CA ARG A 2 8.59 13.61 -9.70
C ARG A 2 8.31 12.49 -10.72
N ARG A 3 7.68 12.83 -11.85
CA ARG A 3 7.27 11.85 -12.88
C ARG A 3 8.42 11.01 -13.45
N ILE A 4 9.60 11.61 -13.65
CA ILE A 4 10.76 10.89 -14.19
C ILE A 4 11.28 9.89 -13.16
N VAL A 5 11.38 10.29 -11.89
CA VAL A 5 11.83 9.43 -10.79
C VAL A 5 10.88 8.24 -10.58
N VAL A 6 9.57 8.50 -10.53
CA VAL A 6 8.54 7.45 -10.43
C VAL A 6 8.64 6.47 -11.60
N ASN A 7 8.71 6.97 -12.83
CA ASN A 7 8.81 6.12 -14.02
C ASN A 7 10.09 5.27 -14.05
N VAL A 8 11.22 5.83 -13.59
CA VAL A 8 12.50 5.10 -13.51
C VAL A 8 12.43 4.01 -12.42
N ALA A 9 11.88 4.32 -11.26
CA ALA A 9 11.66 3.35 -10.19
C ALA A 9 10.73 2.22 -10.63
N LEU A 10 9.62 2.55 -11.31
CA LEU A 10 8.70 1.56 -11.87
C LEU A 10 9.37 0.65 -12.90
N LYS A 11 10.18 1.20 -13.81
CA LYS A 11 10.96 0.39 -14.76
C LYS A 11 11.92 -0.56 -14.05
N HIS A 12 12.53 -0.13 -12.96
CA HIS A 12 13.41 -0.98 -12.16
C HIS A 12 12.63 -2.12 -11.48
N LEU A 13 11.46 -1.82 -10.94
CA LEU A 13 10.56 -2.79 -10.31
C LEU A 13 10.02 -3.82 -11.32
N GLN A 14 9.66 -3.41 -12.54
CA GLN A 14 9.23 -4.32 -13.61
C GLN A 14 10.34 -5.32 -14.02
N LYS A 15 11.60 -4.87 -14.08
CA LYS A 15 12.75 -5.75 -14.38
C LYS A 15 12.94 -6.87 -13.34
N LYS A 16 12.46 -6.68 -12.11
CA LYS A 16 12.54 -7.66 -11.02
C LYS A 16 11.55 -8.83 -11.18
N LYS A 17 10.73 -8.88 -12.24
CA LYS A 17 9.65 -9.87 -12.44
C LYS A 17 8.73 -9.98 -11.21
N LEU A 18 8.15 -8.85 -10.82
CA LEU A 18 7.10 -8.83 -9.80
C LEU A 18 5.91 -9.67 -10.28
N GLN A 19 5.65 -10.79 -9.62
CA GLN A 19 4.47 -11.60 -9.86
C GLN A 19 3.34 -11.08 -8.96
N PHE A 20 2.41 -10.36 -9.58
CA PHE A 20 1.17 -10.00 -8.92
C PHE A 20 0.19 -11.16 -9.10
N SER A 21 0.03 -11.98 -8.07
CA SER A 21 -0.97 -13.06 -8.12
C SER A 21 -2.38 -12.47 -8.18
N GLU A 22 -3.20 -12.99 -9.09
CA GLU A 22 -4.64 -12.74 -9.11
C GLU A 22 -5.25 -13.36 -7.85
N ILE A 23 -5.61 -12.54 -6.87
CA ILE A 23 -6.27 -13.03 -5.65
C ILE A 23 -7.73 -12.61 -5.74
N LYS A 24 -8.62 -13.60 -5.87
CA LYS A 24 -10.09 -13.42 -5.82
C LYS A 24 -10.48 -12.62 -4.58
N GLU A 25 -11.23 -11.55 -4.79
CA GLU A 25 -11.73 -10.66 -3.74
C GLU A 25 -12.78 -11.40 -2.89
N ASN A 26 -12.56 -11.42 -1.57
CA ASN A 26 -13.65 -11.49 -0.61
C ASN A 26 -13.85 -10.07 -0.10
N HIS A 27 -14.98 -9.45 -0.44
CA HIS A 27 -15.40 -8.16 0.11
C HIS A 27 -15.60 -8.33 1.62
N ALA A 28 -14.57 -8.02 2.40
CA ALA A 28 -14.69 -7.89 3.84
C ALA A 28 -14.87 -6.40 4.14
N ASP A 29 -16.04 -6.06 4.67
CA ASP A 29 -16.37 -4.76 5.24
C ASP A 29 -15.20 -4.26 6.08
N THR A 30 -14.61 -3.13 5.68
CA THR A 30 -13.56 -2.49 6.45
C THR A 30 -14.27 -1.62 7.50
N PRO A 31 -14.20 -1.96 8.80
CA PRO A 31 -14.82 -1.11 9.81
C PRO A 31 -14.14 0.25 9.78
N ALA A 32 -14.94 1.32 9.74
CA ALA A 32 -14.46 2.68 9.87
C ALA A 32 -13.82 2.84 11.25
N ILE A 33 -12.48 2.83 11.30
CA ILE A 33 -11.76 3.15 12.53
C ILE A 33 -11.99 4.64 12.77
N GLN A 34 -12.65 4.96 13.89
CA GLN A 34 -12.68 6.32 14.42
C GLN A 34 -11.24 6.80 14.59
N ALA A 35 -10.95 7.99 14.05
CA ALA A 35 -9.63 8.62 14.07
C ALA A 35 -9.22 8.98 15.50
N TYR A 36 -8.85 7.98 16.30
CA TYR A 36 -8.33 8.19 17.64
C TYR A 36 -6.82 8.41 17.58
N ALA A 37 -6.43 9.63 17.93
CA ALA A 37 -5.11 10.03 18.41
C ALA A 37 -3.91 9.59 17.56
N PHE A 38 -3.76 10.16 16.36
CA PHE A 38 -2.57 10.04 15.52
C PHE A 38 -1.32 10.77 16.04
N ASN A 39 -1.36 11.35 17.24
CA ASN A 39 -0.32 12.29 17.70
C ASN A 39 0.99 11.63 18.19
N HIS A 40 1.15 10.30 18.13
CA HIS A 40 2.34 9.60 18.64
C HIS A 40 2.98 8.60 17.68
N LEU A 41 2.46 8.41 16.46
CA LEU A 41 3.18 7.61 15.47
C LEU A 41 4.13 8.53 14.69
N GLY A 42 5.43 8.42 14.97
CA GLY A 42 6.43 9.21 14.25
C GLY A 42 6.45 8.86 12.75
N GLU A 43 6.80 9.83 11.91
CA GLU A 43 6.96 9.62 10.46
C GLU A 43 7.89 8.42 10.15
N GLU A 44 8.97 8.28 10.92
CA GLU A 44 9.91 7.17 10.79
C GLU A 44 9.28 5.79 11.07
N GLU A 45 8.39 5.70 12.06
CA GLU A 45 7.72 4.44 12.39
C GLU A 45 6.73 4.06 11.29
N LEU A 46 5.96 5.03 10.78
CA LEU A 46 5.05 4.78 9.67
C LEU A 46 5.82 4.31 8.42
N LEU A 47 6.97 4.93 8.12
CA LEU A 47 7.84 4.50 7.02
C LEU A 47 8.38 3.08 7.22
N LYS A 48 8.75 2.70 8.46
CA LYS A 48 9.16 1.32 8.79
C LYS A 48 8.03 0.33 8.53
N LEU A 49 6.79 0.65 8.94
CA LEU A 49 5.63 -0.20 8.71
C LEU A 49 5.33 -0.38 7.21
N ILE A 50 5.33 0.71 6.45
CA ILE A 50 5.15 0.67 4.99
C ILE A 50 6.22 -0.19 4.34
N ASN A 51 7.48 -0.09 4.79
CA ASN A 51 8.58 -0.88 4.23
C ASN A 51 8.47 -2.39 4.49
N GLN A 52 7.80 -2.80 5.57
CA GLN A 52 7.53 -4.19 5.93
C GLN A 52 6.37 -4.81 5.12
N LEU A 53 5.60 -4.01 4.39
CA LEU A 53 4.54 -4.54 3.53
C LEU A 53 5.11 -5.44 2.41
N PRO A 54 4.37 -6.50 2.03
CA PRO A 54 4.68 -7.26 0.82
C PRO A 54 4.82 -6.33 -0.39
N GLU A 55 5.75 -6.66 -1.29
CA GLU A 55 6.22 -5.74 -2.32
C GLU A 55 5.08 -5.15 -3.18
N GLY A 56 4.12 -5.98 -3.60
CA GLY A 56 2.97 -5.48 -4.36
C GLY A 56 2.08 -4.52 -3.57
N TYR A 57 1.84 -4.82 -2.30
CA TYR A 57 0.99 -4.00 -1.42
C TYR A 57 1.64 -2.64 -1.19
N LYS A 58 2.96 -2.64 -0.94
CA LYS A 58 3.77 -1.44 -0.78
C LYS A 58 3.73 -0.55 -2.03
N ILE A 59 3.95 -1.15 -3.21
CA ILE A 59 3.95 -0.42 -4.48
C ILE A 59 2.60 0.22 -4.74
N VAL A 60 1.51 -0.55 -4.63
CA VAL A 60 0.16 -0.03 -4.86
C VAL A 60 -0.24 1.02 -3.82
N PHE A 61 0.12 0.83 -2.55
CA PHE A 61 -0.12 1.81 -1.50
C PHE A 61 0.59 3.13 -1.79
N ASN A 62 1.88 3.09 -2.13
CA ASN A 62 2.65 4.29 -2.44
C ASN A 62 2.09 5.01 -3.67
N LEU A 63 1.79 4.28 -4.75
CA LEU A 63 1.23 4.89 -5.95
C LEU A 63 -0.14 5.52 -5.71
N ASN A 64 -1.04 4.87 -4.95
CA ASN A 64 -2.38 5.38 -4.74
C ASN A 64 -2.47 6.46 -3.65
N VAL A 65 -1.90 6.19 -2.48
CA VAL A 65 -2.10 7.01 -1.27
C VAL A 65 -1.08 8.15 -1.17
N ILE A 66 0.17 7.90 -1.59
CA ILE A 66 1.25 8.90 -1.48
C ILE A 66 1.34 9.74 -2.77
N GLU A 67 1.32 9.07 -3.93
CA GLU A 67 1.45 9.73 -5.23
C GLU A 67 0.11 10.14 -5.86
N GLY A 68 -1.02 9.59 -5.38
CA GLY A 68 -2.37 10.00 -5.81
C GLY A 68 -2.88 9.36 -7.11
N TYR A 69 -2.23 8.31 -7.62
CA TYR A 69 -2.67 7.62 -8.84
C TYR A 69 -3.98 6.86 -8.64
N SER A 70 -4.85 6.90 -9.64
CA SER A 70 -6.06 6.07 -9.69
C SER A 70 -5.72 4.59 -9.92
N HIS A 71 -6.63 3.68 -9.55
CA HIS A 71 -6.46 2.25 -9.79
C HIS A 71 -6.30 1.91 -11.28
N GLU A 72 -6.94 2.68 -12.17
CA GLU A 72 -6.82 2.48 -13.62
C GLU A 72 -5.43 2.91 -14.14
N GLU A 73 -4.85 3.96 -13.58
CA GLU A 73 -3.46 4.38 -13.91
C GLU A 73 -2.44 3.37 -13.38
N ILE A 74 -2.63 2.89 -12.14
CA ILE A 74 -1.75 1.88 -11.53
C ILE A 74 -1.80 0.57 -12.33
N ALA A 75 -3.00 0.14 -12.75
CA ALA A 75 -3.19 -1.03 -13.59
C ALA A 75 -2.36 -0.95 -14.87
N LYS A 76 -2.40 0.20 -15.56
CA LYS A 76 -1.59 0.45 -16.76
C LYS A 76 -0.09 0.50 -16.47
N LEU A 77 0.31 1.14 -15.36
CA LEU A 77 1.72 1.29 -14.98
C LEU A 77 2.37 -0.04 -14.58
N LEU A 78 1.63 -0.94 -13.93
CA LEU A 78 2.13 -2.21 -13.42
C LEU A 78 1.77 -3.41 -14.32
N ASN A 79 0.97 -3.19 -15.36
CA ASN A 79 0.43 -4.23 -16.23
C ASN A 79 -0.35 -5.30 -15.44
N ILE A 80 -1.28 -4.85 -14.59
CA ILE A 80 -2.18 -5.68 -13.77
C ILE A 80 -3.63 -5.25 -13.96
N GLN A 81 -4.59 -6.01 -13.46
CA GLN A 81 -5.99 -5.59 -13.46
C GLN A 81 -6.25 -4.49 -12.41
N SER A 82 -7.21 -3.59 -12.66
CA SER A 82 -7.55 -2.56 -11.67
C SER A 82 -8.17 -3.15 -10.40
N SER A 83 -8.84 -4.30 -10.49
CA SER A 83 -9.26 -5.13 -9.34
C SER A 83 -8.07 -5.63 -8.50
N THR A 84 -6.96 -6.00 -9.15
CA THR A 84 -5.72 -6.37 -8.47
C THR A 84 -5.13 -5.20 -7.70
N SER A 85 -5.18 -3.98 -8.25
CA SER A 85 -4.77 -2.77 -7.53
C SER A 85 -5.68 -2.48 -6.32
N ARG A 86 -7.01 -2.55 -6.47
CA ARG A 86 -7.96 -2.33 -5.37
C ARG A 86 -7.74 -3.33 -4.23
N SER A 87 -7.68 -4.62 -4.54
CA SER A 87 -7.47 -5.68 -3.55
C SER A 87 -6.13 -5.59 -2.83
N GLN A 88 -5.05 -5.21 -3.52
CA GLN A 88 -3.75 -4.97 -2.88
C GLN A 88 -3.79 -3.78 -1.93
N LEU A 89 -4.47 -2.69 -2.29
CA LEU A 89 -4.62 -1.53 -1.43
C LEU A 89 -5.41 -1.85 -0.15
N VAL A 90 -6.51 -2.59 -0.27
CA VAL A 90 -7.30 -3.03 0.88
C VAL A 90 -6.45 -3.86 1.84
N LYS A 91 -5.67 -4.82 1.32
CA LYS A 91 -4.78 -5.64 2.14
C LYS A 91 -3.65 -4.83 2.77
N ALA A 92 -3.06 -3.89 2.03
CA ALA A 92 -2.06 -2.96 2.56
C ALA A 92 -2.61 -2.20 3.78
N ARG A 93 -3.80 -1.59 3.64
CA ARG A 93 -4.46 -0.85 4.72
C ARG A 93 -4.76 -1.74 5.93
N LYS A 94 -5.28 -2.94 5.72
CA LYS A 94 -5.58 -3.89 6.79
C LYS A 94 -4.32 -4.31 7.55
N MET A 95 -3.23 -4.59 6.84
CA MET A 95 -1.95 -4.93 7.48
C MET A 95 -1.38 -3.77 8.29
N LEU A 96 -1.36 -2.56 7.71
CA LEU A 96 -0.90 -1.36 8.42
C LEU A 96 -1.75 -1.08 9.67
N GLN A 97 -3.07 -1.18 9.56
CA GLN A 97 -3.97 -1.05 10.71
C GLN A 97 -3.62 -2.06 11.82
N GLN A 98 -3.43 -3.33 11.47
CA GLN A 98 -3.08 -4.36 12.44
C GLN A 98 -1.73 -4.08 13.13
N GLN A 99 -0.73 -3.66 12.36
CA GLN A 99 0.58 -3.31 12.89
C GLN A 99 0.53 -2.09 13.82
N ILE A 100 -0.21 -1.04 13.44
CA ILE A 100 -0.39 0.16 14.26
C ILE A 100 -1.09 -0.19 15.57
N LEU A 101 -2.17 -0.98 15.52
CA LEU A 101 -2.88 -1.44 16.72
C LEU A 101 -1.99 -2.29 17.62
N GLN A 102 -1.09 -3.10 17.05
CA GLN A 102 -0.13 -3.88 17.83
C GLN A 102 0.90 -3.01 18.53
N LEU A 103 1.44 -1.99 17.84
CA LEU A 103 2.35 -1.01 18.46
C LEU A 103 1.69 -0.25 19.61
N GLN A 104 0.44 0.19 19.42
CA GLN A 104 -0.33 0.88 20.47
C GLN A 104 -0.59 -0.01 21.69
N LYS A 105 -0.80 -1.32 21.51
CA LYS A 105 -0.96 -2.27 22.62
C LYS A 105 0.32 -2.54 23.40
N ILE A 106 1.49 -2.35 22.81
CA ILE A 106 2.80 -2.57 23.46
C ILE A 106 3.21 -1.33 24.27
N ALA A 107 2.73 -0.15 23.88
CA ALA A 107 3.05 1.12 24.53
C ALA A 107 2.16 1.46 25.74
N VAL A 108 1.21 0.58 26.11
CA VAL A 108 0.30 0.69 27.27
C VAL A 108 0.62 -0.43 28.25
#